data_AF-Q9K5T2-F1
#
_entry.id   AF-Q9K5T2-F1
#
_cell.length_a   1.000
_cell.length_b   1.000
_cell.length_c   1.000
_cell.angle_alpha   90.00
_cell.angle_beta   90.00
_cell.angle_gamma   90.00
#
_symmetry.space_group_name_H-M   'P 1'
#
loop_
_entity.id
_entity.type
_entity.pdbx_description
1 polymer ?
#
loop_
_entity_poly.entity_id
_entity_poly.type
_entity_poly.pdbx_seq_one_letter_code
_entity_poly.pdbx_strand_id
1 'polypeptide(L)'
;MKITTDLRRYTAPARGSKAWKNLYKQRSAVERVIAYLKEFFQLNNVRYRTGKRAKVHFDLTQLVYNGSKLACDRIAKVLSEKEMIQAA
;
A
#
# COMPACT_ATOMS: atom_id res chain seq x y z
N MET A 1 -31.96 14.73 -4.88
CA MET A 1 -30.94 15.49 -4.13
C MET A 1 -29.58 14.87 -4.42
N LYS A 2 -28.59 15.63 -4.93
CA LYS A 2 -27.27 15.06 -5.24
C LYS A 2 -26.56 14.74 -3.93
N ILE A 3 -26.09 13.50 -3.75
CA ILE A 3 -25.42 13.05 -2.52
C ILE A 3 -24.19 13.92 -2.18
N THR A 4 -23.63 14.63 -3.16
CA THR A 4 -22.50 15.54 -3.02
C THR A 4 -22.79 16.84 -2.25
N THR A 5 -24.07 17.21 -2.03
CA THR A 5 -24.39 18.47 -1.33
C THR A 5 -24.31 18.37 0.18
N ASP A 6 -24.38 17.16 0.75
CA ASP A 6 -24.26 16.96 2.20
C ASP A 6 -23.50 15.66 2.51
N LEU A 7 -22.17 15.77 2.48
CA LEU A 7 -21.24 14.66 2.77
C LEU A 7 -21.25 14.24 4.25
N ARG A 8 -21.75 15.08 5.16
CA ARG A 8 -21.84 14.73 6.60
C ARG A 8 -23.06 13.85 6.87
N ARG A 9 -24.13 14.02 6.10
CA ARG A 9 -25.36 13.23 6.22
C ARG A 9 -25.32 11.90 5.48
N TYR A 10 -24.62 11.83 4.35
CA TYR A 10 -24.57 10.62 3.52
C TYR A 10 -23.15 10.10 3.34
N THR A 11 -22.92 8.83 3.68
CA THR A 11 -21.66 8.16 3.33
C THR A 11 -21.66 7.85 1.84
N ALA A 12 -20.81 8.55 1.08
CA ALA A 12 -20.64 8.36 -0.35
C ALA A 12 -19.23 7.83 -0.63
N PRO A 13 -19.07 6.57 -1.08
CA PRO A 13 -20.09 5.55 -1.34
C PRO A 13 -20.70 4.92 -0.08
N ALA A 14 -21.93 4.42 -0.21
CA ALA A 14 -22.65 3.79 0.90
C ALA A 14 -21.84 2.64 1.51
N ARG A 15 -21.72 2.62 2.84
CA ARG A 15 -21.00 1.58 3.57
C ARG A 15 -21.53 0.19 3.18
N GLY A 16 -20.64 -0.76 2.89
CA GLY A 16 -21.01 -2.11 2.46
C GLY A 16 -21.33 -2.27 0.96
N SER A 17 -21.51 -1.16 0.22
CA SER A 17 -21.59 -1.21 -1.26
C SER A 17 -20.30 -1.77 -1.87
N LYS A 18 -20.38 -2.28 -3.11
CA LYS A 18 -19.20 -2.77 -3.84
C LYS A 18 -18.13 -1.68 -3.99
N ALA A 19 -18.54 -0.44 -4.28
CA ALA A 19 -17.64 0.70 -4.38
C ALA A 19 -16.92 0.99 -3.04
N TRP A 20 -17.65 0.98 -1.93
CA TRP A 20 -17.06 1.16 -0.60
C TRP A 20 -16.09 0.05 -0.25
N LYS A 21 -16.45 -1.23 -0.50
CA LYS A 21 -15.58 -2.38 -0.24
C LYS A 21 -14.27 -2.29 -1.03
N ASN A 22 -14.30 -1.82 -2.28
CA ASN A 22 -13.11 -1.65 -3.10
C ASN A 22 -12.18 -0.56 -2.53
N LEU A 23 -12.72 0.62 -2.20
CA LEU A 23 -11.94 1.69 -1.57
C LEU A 23 -11.37 1.27 -0.22
N TYR A 24 -12.16 0.55 0.59
CA TYR A 24 -11.72 0.02 1.87
C TYR A 24 -10.55 -0.96 1.72
N LYS A 25 -10.62 -1.88 0.75
CA LYS A 25 -9.51 -2.80 0.42
C LYS A 25 -8.26 -2.05 -0.02
N GLN A 26 -8.38 -1.01 -0.84
CA GLN A 26 -7.26 -0.17 -1.25
C GLN A 26 -6.61 0.53 -0.04
N ARG A 27 -7.42 1.12 0.85
CA ARG A 27 -6.94 1.74 2.08
C ARG A 27 -6.19 0.74 2.96
N SER A 28 -6.77 -0.44 3.23
CA SER A 28 -6.12 -1.47 4.03
C SER A 28 -4.84 -1.99 3.39
N ALA A 29 -4.72 -1.97 2.05
CA ALA A 29 -3.45 -2.28 1.38
C ALA A 29 -2.38 -1.23 1.68
N VAL A 30 -2.71 0.07 1.60
CA VAL A 30 -1.79 1.16 1.94
C VAL A 30 -1.37 1.11 3.41
N GLU A 31 -2.31 0.87 4.33
CA GLU A 31 -2.02 0.76 5.76
C GLU A 31 -1.04 -0.39 6.07
N ARG A 32 -1.16 -1.53 5.38
CA ARG A 32 -0.19 -2.63 5.49
C ARG A 32 1.20 -2.24 5.02
N VAL A 33 1.32 -1.51 3.91
CA VAL A 33 2.62 -1.02 3.42
C VAL A 33 3.26 -0.10 4.45
N ILE A 34 2.49 0.82 5.03
CA ILE A 34 2.99 1.73 6.09
C ILE A 34 3.45 0.93 7.31
N ALA A 35 2.72 -0.11 7.71
CA ALA A 35 3.13 -0.99 8.81
C ALA A 35 4.46 -1.69 8.49
N TYR A 36 4.63 -2.21 7.27
CA TYR A 36 5.89 -2.85 6.87
C TYR A 36 7.08 -1.89 6.89
N LEU A 37 6.90 -0.65 6.44
CA LEU A 37 7.95 0.36 6.51
C LEU A 37 8.36 0.66 7.95
N LYS A 38 7.37 0.74 8.85
CA LYS A 38 7.61 0.99 10.28
C LYS A 38 8.35 -0.15 10.96
N GLU A 39 7.89 -1.38 10.78
CA GLU A 39 8.42 -2.57 11.46
C GLU A 39 9.70 -3.11 10.81
N PHE A 40 9.66 -3.38 9.50
CA PHE A 40 10.74 -4.08 8.80
C PHE A 40 11.84 -3.14 8.28
N PHE A 41 11.48 -1.90 7.92
CA PHE A 41 12.44 -0.91 7.44
C PHE A 41 12.87 0.08 8.52
N GLN A 42 12.63 -0.27 9.79
CA GLN A 42 13.14 0.44 10.97
C GLN A 42 12.73 1.92 11.05
N LEU A 43 11.67 2.34 10.35
CA LEU A 43 11.29 3.75 10.28
C LEU A 43 10.93 4.33 11.66
N ASN A 44 10.46 3.50 12.59
CA ASN A 44 10.20 3.88 13.98
C ASN A 44 11.49 4.11 14.80
N ASN A 45 12.60 3.47 14.43
CA ASN A 45 13.84 3.49 15.19
C ASN A 45 14.79 4.62 14.74
N VAL A 46 14.59 5.16 13.53
CA VAL A 46 15.44 6.22 13.01
C VAL A 46 15.05 7.57 13.62
N ARG A 47 16.01 8.20 14.32
CA ARG A 47 15.83 9.51 14.95
C ARG A 47 16.58 10.58 14.16
N TYR A 48 15.85 11.50 13.55
CA TYR A 48 16.42 12.68 12.91
C TYR A 48 16.00 13.96 13.62
N ARG A 49 16.96 14.85 13.84
CA ARG A 49 16.71 16.17 14.44
C ARG A 49 16.00 17.15 13.48
N THR A 50 16.25 17.02 12.17
CA THR A 50 15.73 17.94 11.14
C THR A 50 14.81 17.22 10.16
N GLY A 51 13.67 17.84 9.84
CA GLY A 51 12.68 17.27 8.91
C GLY A 51 13.19 17.02 7.49
N LYS A 52 14.14 17.83 6.98
CA LYS A 52 14.71 17.65 5.63
C LYS A 52 15.41 16.30 5.48
N ARG A 53 16.25 15.92 6.46
CA ARG A 53 16.97 14.63 6.45
C ARG A 53 16.00 13.46 6.66
N ALA A 54 15.00 13.63 7.52
CA ALA A 54 13.96 12.62 7.73
C ALA A 54 13.17 12.31 6.46
N LYS A 55 12.81 13.36 5.71
CA LYS A 55 12.10 13.21 4.43
C LYS A 55 12.92 12.41 3.42
N VAL A 56 14.19 12.77 3.22
CA VAL A 56 15.07 12.05 2.27
C VAL A 56 15.22 10.58 2.65
N HIS A 57 15.40 10.27 3.93
CA HIS A 57 15.48 8.88 4.38
C HIS A 57 14.16 8.13 4.12
N PHE A 58 13.02 8.73 4.47
CA PHE A 58 11.71 8.14 4.20
C PHE A 58 11.50 7.85 2.71
N ASP A 59 11.81 8.82 1.85
CA ASP A 59 11.67 8.70 0.40
C ASP A 59 12.57 7.57 -0.15
N LEU A 60 13.80 7.46 0.36
CA LEU A 60 14.73 6.39 -0.01
C LEU A 60 14.22 5.02 0.47
N THR A 61 13.75 4.91 1.71
CA THR A 61 13.18 3.68 2.25
C THR A 61 11.97 3.21 1.44
N GLN A 62 11.08 4.14 1.06
CA GLN A 62 9.93 3.86 0.21
C GLN A 62 10.36 3.36 -1.18
N LEU A 63 11.39 3.98 -1.78
CA LEU A 63 11.94 3.55 -3.07
C LEU A 63 12.47 2.12 -3.01
N VAL A 64 13.24 1.79 -1.97
CA VAL A 64 13.77 0.44 -1.76
C VAL A 64 12.63 -0.57 -1.60
N TYR A 65 11.62 -0.27 -0.79
CA TYR A 65 10.46 -1.15 -0.63
C TYR A 65 9.76 -1.42 -1.97
N ASN A 66 9.49 -0.38 -2.75
CA ASN A 66 8.83 -0.50 -4.05
C ASN A 66 9.65 -1.34 -5.04
N GLY A 67 10.98 -1.12 -5.08
CA GLY A 67 11.89 -1.89 -5.92
C GLY A 67 11.93 -3.37 -5.53
N SER A 68 12.08 -3.67 -4.23
CA SER A 68 12.06 -5.04 -3.71
C SER A 68 10.73 -5.73 -3.99
N LYS A 69 9.60 -5.04 -3.76
CA LYS A 69 8.27 -5.60 -4.02
C LYS A 69 8.06 -5.92 -5.50
N LEU A 70 8.46 -5.01 -6.39
CA LEU A 70 8.41 -5.24 -7.84
C LEU A 70 9.25 -6.45 -8.27
N ALA A 71 10.45 -6.61 -7.70
CA ALA A 71 11.30 -7.76 -7.98
C ALA A 71 10.64 -9.06 -7.52
N CYS A 72 10.11 -9.11 -6.29
CA CYS A 72 9.36 -10.27 -5.78
C CYS A 72 8.15 -10.60 -6.66
N ASP A 73 7.39 -9.60 -7.11
CA ASP A 73 6.21 -9.80 -7.94
C ASP A 73 6.59 -10.38 -9.33
N ARG A 74 7.70 -9.93 -9.91
CA ARG A 74 8.24 -10.49 -11.16
C ARG A 74 8.69 -11.94 -10.99
N ILE A 75 9.39 -12.24 -9.90
CA ILE A 75 9.84 -13.60 -9.59
C ILE A 75 8.62 -14.52 -9.41
N ALA A 76 7.65 -14.11 -8.60
CA ALA A 76 6.43 -14.88 -8.36
C ALA A 76 5.67 -15.20 -9.66
N LYS A 77 5.58 -14.22 -10.57
CA LYS A 77 4.97 -14.43 -11.90
C LYS A 77 5.71 -15.48 -12.72
N VAL A 78 7.05 -15.42 -12.78
CA VAL A 78 7.85 -16.41 -13.52
C VAL A 78 7.70 -17.81 -12.92
N LEU A 79 7.64 -17.92 -11.58
CA LEU A 79 7.44 -19.22 -10.93
C LEU A 79 6.05 -19.79 -11.23
N SER A 80 5.00 -18.99 -11.14
CA SER A 80 3.64 -19.46 -11.44
C SER A 80 3.49 -19.93 -12.89
N GLU A 81 4.13 -19.21 -13.82
CA GLU A 81 4.14 -19.60 -15.24
C GLU A 81 4.85 -20.95 -15.45
N LYS A 82 5.97 -21.20 -14.75
CA LYS A 82 6.69 -22.48 -14.79
C LYS A 82 5.86 -23.63 -14.21
N GLU A 83 5.20 -23.40 -13.08
CA GLU A 83 4.34 -24.40 -12.43
C GLU A 83 3.17 -24.80 -13.34
N MET A 84 2.53 -23.84 -14.03
CA MET A 84 1.46 -24.17 -14.99
C MET A 84 1.97 -24.96 -16.20
N ILE A 85 3.18 -24.68 -16.69
CA ILE A 85 3.78 -25.43 -17.81
C ILE A 85 4.11 -26.86 -17.38
N GLN A 86 4.52 -27.08 -16.13
CA GLN A 86 4.82 -28.43 -15.62
C GLN A 86 3.57 -29.26 -15.30
N ALA A 87 2.43 -28.60 -15.07
CA ALA A 87 1.16 -29.25 -14.79
C ALA A 87 0.31 -29.55 -16.05
N ALA A 88 0.76 -29.10 -17.22
CA ALA A 88 0.12 -29.31 -18.53
C ALA A 88 0.81 -30.44 -19.31
#